data_AF-A0A1E4I2G7-F1
#
_entry.id   AF-A0A1E4I2G7-F1
#
_cell.length_a   1.000
_cell.length_b   1.000
_cell.length_c   1.000
_cell.angle_alpha   90.00
_cell.angle_beta   90.00
_cell.angle_gamma   90.00
#
_symmetry.space_group_name_H-M   'P 1'
#
loop_
_entity.id
_entity.type
_entity.pdbx_description
1 polymer ?
#
loop_
_entity_poly.entity_id
_entity_poly.type
_entity_poly.pdbx_seq_one_letter_code
_entity_poly.pdbx_strand_id
1 'polypeptide(L)'
;MPESRFNVSLTFDPDGCSIWAGTFQTQNPSMLSRGEYGPAVGVPRVLDLMRRKDITASFFIPGHTVCAFPDRMKEIRDAGHEIGHHGVFHENPADFDRDGEREILERGITILDTVLGVRPIGYRSPAWDLSPNSIGLLKDAGFLYDTSCMAEDFTPYYLRVGDKWSPTTMLEFGETSDFVEMPVTWLLDDFIVFEHIWGSQEGLRRPRDIEELWREEFDYGYANCPGGSMTLTMHPQVIGRGSRIMMLERLLDYMAGHEGVTFEPLGVVAERWKKANELEAWKAANPTHTGVNAITNL
;
A
#
# COMPACT_ATOMS: atom_id res chain seq x y z
N MET A 1 -18.57 15.85 12.70
CA MET A 1 -17.72 16.46 11.66
C MET A 1 -18.51 16.40 10.36
N PRO A 2 -18.42 17.39 9.46
CA PRO A 2 -18.99 17.24 8.12
C PRO A 2 -18.43 15.97 7.48
N GLU A 3 -19.27 15.26 6.75
CA GLU A 3 -18.89 14.03 6.05
C GLU A 3 -17.79 14.35 5.03
N SER A 4 -16.69 13.58 5.02
CA SER A 4 -15.59 13.81 4.08
C SER A 4 -16.12 13.68 2.66
N ARG A 5 -15.79 14.65 1.80
CA ARG A 5 -16.14 14.60 0.38
C ARG A 5 -15.24 13.61 -0.35
N PHE A 6 -13.95 13.60 -0.02
CA PHE A 6 -12.95 12.74 -0.65
C PHE A 6 -11.75 12.61 0.29
N ASN A 7 -11.27 11.40 0.48
CA ASN A 7 -10.12 11.14 1.31
C ASN A 7 -8.83 10.97 0.48
N VAL A 8 -7.69 11.37 1.05
CA VAL A 8 -6.36 11.07 0.51
C VAL A 8 -5.55 10.36 1.59
N SER A 9 -5.19 9.11 1.35
CA SER A 9 -4.33 8.33 2.24
C SER A 9 -2.90 8.33 1.72
N LEU A 10 -2.00 8.95 2.49
CA LEU A 10 -0.57 8.89 2.23
C LEU A 10 -0.02 7.60 2.81
N THR A 11 0.62 6.79 1.96
CA THR A 11 1.26 5.55 2.39
C THR A 11 2.73 5.56 2.04
N PHE A 12 3.54 5.01 2.94
CA PHE A 12 4.99 4.97 2.79
C PHE A 12 5.51 3.55 3.04
N ASP A 13 6.32 3.03 2.13
CA ASP A 13 6.88 1.69 2.22
C ASP A 13 8.41 1.83 2.43
N PRO A 14 8.90 1.74 3.68
CA PRO A 14 10.32 1.84 3.98
C PRO A 14 11.03 0.54 3.65
N ASP A 15 11.05 0.12 2.38
CA ASP A 15 11.72 -1.13 2.00
C ASP A 15 13.20 -1.08 2.34
N GLY A 16 13.80 0.11 2.22
CA GLY A 16 15.20 0.32 2.59
C GLY A 16 16.11 -0.70 1.91
N CYS A 17 16.89 -1.44 2.70
CA CYS A 17 17.81 -2.44 2.16
C CYS A 17 17.11 -3.72 1.68
N SER A 18 15.89 -4.02 2.13
CA SER A 18 15.25 -5.31 1.86
C SER A 18 14.79 -5.44 0.41
N ILE A 19 14.32 -4.38 -0.24
CA ILE A 19 14.00 -4.45 -1.68
C ILE A 19 15.23 -4.80 -2.53
N TRP A 20 16.39 -4.24 -2.18
CA TRP A 20 17.64 -4.50 -2.92
C TRP A 20 18.16 -5.91 -2.69
N ALA A 21 18.17 -6.36 -1.43
CA ALA A 21 18.70 -7.66 -1.06
C ALA A 21 17.72 -8.82 -1.30
N GLY A 22 16.42 -8.56 -1.19
CA GLY A 22 15.32 -9.51 -1.34
C GLY A 22 14.82 -9.59 -2.78
N THR A 23 14.08 -8.58 -3.24
CA THR A 23 13.51 -8.56 -4.59
C THR A 23 14.55 -8.58 -5.68
N PHE A 24 15.54 -7.67 -5.60
CA PHE A 24 16.58 -7.57 -6.62
C PHE A 24 17.77 -8.50 -6.37
N GLN A 25 17.79 -9.22 -5.25
CA GLN A 25 18.81 -10.20 -4.88
C GLN A 25 20.26 -9.70 -5.11
N THR A 26 20.49 -8.41 -4.89
CA THR A 26 21.78 -7.79 -5.24
C THR A 26 22.83 -8.07 -4.18
N GLN A 27 24.07 -8.28 -4.64
CA GLN A 27 25.26 -8.27 -3.78
C GLN A 27 26.08 -6.97 -3.96
N ASN A 28 25.53 -5.99 -4.69
CA ASN A 28 26.22 -4.74 -5.01
C ASN A 28 26.09 -3.74 -3.84
N PRO A 29 27.19 -3.35 -3.17
CA PRO A 29 27.14 -2.41 -2.05
C PRO A 29 26.56 -1.04 -2.43
N SER A 30 26.78 -0.60 -3.68
CA SER A 30 26.21 0.65 -4.18
C SER A 30 24.68 0.59 -4.21
N MET A 31 24.11 -0.52 -4.70
CA MET A 31 22.66 -0.70 -4.69
C MET A 31 22.11 -0.79 -3.26
N LEU A 32 22.77 -1.54 -2.38
CA LEU A 32 22.35 -1.66 -0.99
C LEU A 32 22.35 -0.31 -0.26
N SER A 33 23.35 0.54 -0.51
CA SER A 33 23.43 1.90 0.09
C SER A 33 22.27 2.83 -0.33
N ARG A 34 21.62 2.57 -1.47
CA ARG A 34 20.40 3.30 -1.86
C ARG A 34 19.25 2.98 -0.89
N GLY A 35 19.22 1.75 -0.37
CA GLY A 35 18.28 1.32 0.65
C GLY A 35 18.51 2.00 1.99
N GLU A 36 19.77 2.13 2.41
CA GLU A 36 20.14 2.82 3.66
C GLU A 36 19.63 4.28 3.69
N TYR A 37 19.61 4.94 2.53
CA TYR A 37 19.09 6.30 2.40
C TYR A 37 17.64 6.45 2.90
N GLY A 38 16.79 5.42 2.70
CA GLY A 38 15.39 5.45 3.12
C GLY A 38 15.25 5.72 4.62
N PRO A 39 15.70 4.81 5.51
CA PRO A 39 15.65 5.03 6.95
C PRO A 39 16.55 6.20 7.43
N ALA A 40 17.75 6.37 6.86
CA ALA A 40 18.70 7.36 7.37
C ALA A 40 18.35 8.82 7.03
N VAL A 41 17.72 9.06 5.87
CA VAL A 41 17.47 10.41 5.35
C VAL A 41 16.03 10.61 4.88
N GLY A 42 15.46 9.61 4.22
CA GLY A 42 14.10 9.66 3.68
C GLY A 42 13.03 9.77 4.77
N VAL A 43 13.04 8.84 5.73
CA VAL A 43 12.07 8.78 6.84
C VAL A 43 12.06 10.09 7.64
N PRO A 44 13.20 10.64 8.11
CA PRO A 44 13.20 11.93 8.82
C PRO A 44 12.56 13.08 8.03
N ARG A 45 12.75 13.12 6.70
CA ARG A 45 12.16 14.17 5.85
C ARG A 45 10.66 13.99 5.67
N VAL A 46 10.21 12.74 5.51
CA VAL A 46 8.79 12.41 5.44
C VAL A 46 8.10 12.77 6.75
N LEU A 47 8.65 12.35 7.90
CA LEU A 47 8.09 12.66 9.22
C LEU A 47 8.04 14.17 9.48
N ASP A 48 9.08 14.93 9.09
CA ASP A 48 9.04 16.39 9.19
C ASP A 48 7.92 17.00 8.34
N LEU A 49 7.75 16.55 7.09
CA LEU A 49 6.68 17.04 6.23
C LEU A 49 5.30 16.71 6.81
N MET A 50 5.08 15.47 7.26
CA MET A 50 3.82 15.03 7.88
C MET A 50 3.49 15.90 9.10
N ARG A 51 4.47 16.13 9.98
CA ARG A 51 4.32 17.00 11.15
C ARG A 51 4.02 18.45 10.77
N ARG A 52 4.67 19.01 9.74
CA ARG A 52 4.42 20.40 9.29
C ARG A 52 3.05 20.56 8.65
N LYS A 53 2.51 19.50 8.05
CA LYS A 53 1.17 19.49 7.43
C LYS A 53 0.06 19.01 8.37
N ASP A 54 0.41 18.57 9.59
CA ASP A 54 -0.51 17.96 10.56
C ASP A 54 -1.26 16.75 9.97
N ILE A 55 -0.54 15.91 9.21
CA ILE A 55 -1.08 14.71 8.55
C ILE A 55 -0.57 13.45 9.25
N THR A 56 -1.48 12.52 9.50
CA THR A 56 -1.13 11.15 9.93
C THR A 56 -1.22 10.22 8.72
N ALA A 57 -0.14 9.48 8.45
CA ALA A 57 -0.01 8.57 7.31
C ALA A 57 0.05 7.09 7.75
N SER A 58 0.11 6.19 6.77
CA SER A 58 0.28 4.74 6.97
C SER A 58 1.66 4.30 6.47
N PHE A 59 2.35 3.44 7.22
CA PHE A 59 3.66 2.93 6.84
C PHE A 59 3.65 1.40 6.78
N PHE A 60 3.92 0.81 5.63
CA PHE A 60 4.02 -0.65 5.49
C PHE A 60 5.50 -1.05 5.54
N ILE A 61 5.92 -1.67 6.64
CA ILE A 61 7.36 -1.80 6.95
C ILE A 61 7.79 -3.27 6.92
N PRO A 62 8.79 -3.65 6.09
CA PRO A 62 9.33 -5.00 6.13
C PRO A 62 10.04 -5.28 7.46
N GLY A 63 9.87 -6.48 7.99
CA GLY A 63 10.50 -6.89 9.25
C GLY A 63 12.03 -6.71 9.26
N HIS A 64 12.69 -6.86 8.12
CA HIS A 64 14.12 -6.61 7.95
C HIS A 64 14.48 -5.15 8.19
N THR A 65 13.71 -4.21 7.63
CA THR A 65 13.94 -2.77 7.88
C THR A 65 13.73 -2.43 9.35
N VAL A 66 12.72 -3.05 9.99
CA VAL A 66 12.49 -2.92 11.45
C VAL A 66 13.71 -3.38 12.25
N CYS A 67 14.28 -4.53 11.90
CA CYS A 67 15.46 -5.05 12.58
C CYS A 67 16.74 -4.24 12.29
N ALA A 68 16.90 -3.74 11.06
CA ALA A 68 18.08 -3.01 10.64
C ALA A 68 18.11 -1.57 11.19
N PHE A 69 16.95 -0.93 11.31
CA PHE A 69 16.83 0.48 11.71
C PHE A 69 15.74 0.68 12.78
N PRO A 70 15.79 -0.03 13.92
CA PRO A 70 14.69 -0.09 14.88
C PRO A 70 14.33 1.27 15.46
N ASP A 71 15.31 2.13 15.72
CA ASP A 71 15.05 3.45 16.31
C ASP A 71 14.34 4.39 15.32
N ARG A 72 14.63 4.30 14.02
CA ARG A 72 13.88 5.05 13.00
C ARG A 72 12.45 4.55 12.86
N MET A 73 12.23 3.23 12.92
CA MET A 73 10.88 2.67 12.84
C MET A 73 10.05 2.99 14.10
N LYS A 74 10.68 3.08 15.28
CA LYS A 74 10.02 3.56 16.51
C LYS A 74 9.59 5.02 16.39
N GLU A 75 10.37 5.88 15.73
CA GLU A 75 9.95 7.27 15.51
C GLU A 75 8.68 7.38 14.67
N ILE A 76 8.51 6.52 13.66
CA ILE A 76 7.26 6.46 12.86
C ILE A 76 6.07 6.16 13.79
N ARG A 77 6.21 5.13 14.64
CA ARG A 77 5.19 4.75 15.63
C ARG A 77 4.92 5.88 16.62
N ASP A 78 5.97 6.45 17.20
CA ASP A 78 5.88 7.46 18.27
C ASP A 78 5.31 8.80 17.74
N ALA A 79 5.42 9.04 16.43
CA ALA A 79 4.74 10.14 15.74
C ALA A 79 3.23 9.89 15.51
N GLY A 80 2.71 8.71 15.88
CA GLY A 80 1.29 8.37 15.78
C GLY A 80 0.84 7.86 14.42
N HIS A 81 1.77 7.55 13.51
CA HIS A 81 1.44 6.98 12.20
C HIS A 81 1.00 5.52 12.31
N GLU A 82 0.13 5.09 11.39
CA GLU A 82 -0.25 3.69 11.25
C GLU A 82 0.96 2.87 10.76
N ILE A 83 1.11 1.65 11.29
CA ILE A 83 2.12 0.69 10.84
C ILE A 83 1.44 -0.59 10.38
N GLY A 84 1.61 -0.91 9.10
CA GLY A 84 1.15 -2.13 8.44
C GLY A 84 2.28 -3.12 8.18
N HIS A 85 1.90 -4.35 7.85
CA HIS A 85 2.81 -5.44 7.53
C HIS A 85 3.25 -5.39 6.06
N HIS A 86 4.54 -5.61 5.78
CA HIS A 86 5.11 -5.61 4.42
C HIS A 86 6.13 -6.73 4.19
N GLY A 87 5.80 -7.94 4.64
CA GLY A 87 6.72 -9.08 4.61
C GLY A 87 7.88 -8.92 5.60
N VAL A 88 8.89 -9.77 5.46
CA VAL A 88 10.11 -9.70 6.27
C VAL A 88 11.23 -9.06 5.45
N PHE A 89 11.58 -9.60 4.31
CA PHE A 89 12.73 -9.23 3.50
C PHE A 89 12.31 -8.70 2.12
N HIS A 90 11.06 -8.25 1.98
CA HIS A 90 10.47 -7.81 0.71
C HIS A 90 10.48 -8.92 -0.37
N GLU A 91 10.28 -10.16 0.08
CA GLU A 91 10.06 -11.35 -0.74
C GLU A 91 8.67 -11.37 -1.39
N ASN A 92 8.57 -11.93 -2.60
CA ASN A 92 7.27 -12.11 -3.25
C ASN A 92 6.55 -13.33 -2.64
N PRO A 93 5.33 -13.18 -2.08
CA PRO A 93 4.57 -14.32 -1.55
C PRO A 93 4.31 -15.43 -2.58
N ALA A 94 4.24 -15.10 -3.87
CA ALA A 94 4.05 -16.08 -4.95
C ALA A 94 5.22 -17.07 -5.10
N ASP A 95 6.39 -16.78 -4.52
CA ASP A 95 7.56 -17.67 -4.52
C ASP A 95 7.47 -18.78 -3.46
N PHE A 96 6.46 -18.75 -2.58
CA PHE A 96 6.30 -19.70 -1.48
C PHE A 96 5.11 -20.63 -1.68
N ASP A 97 5.22 -21.83 -1.08
CA ASP A 97 4.02 -22.60 -0.80
C ASP A 97 3.26 -22.01 0.41
N ARG A 98 2.08 -22.55 0.68
CA ARG A 98 1.19 -22.03 1.73
C ARG A 98 1.83 -22.00 3.12
N ASP A 99 2.65 -23.00 3.45
CA ASP A 99 3.24 -23.12 4.78
C ASP A 99 4.43 -22.17 4.92
N GLY A 100 5.26 -22.02 3.88
CA GLY A 100 6.34 -21.03 3.85
C GLY A 100 5.82 -19.60 3.90
N GLU A 101 4.75 -19.28 3.14
CA GLU A 101 4.13 -17.96 3.18
C GLU A 101 3.57 -17.64 4.57
N ARG A 102 2.91 -18.63 5.20
CA ARG A 102 2.41 -18.51 6.58
C ARG A 102 3.54 -18.22 7.56
N GLU A 103 4.65 -18.96 7.49
CA GLU A 103 5.81 -18.77 8.37
C GLU A 103 6.35 -17.34 8.25
N ILE A 104 6.46 -16.82 7.03
CA ILE A 104 6.97 -15.48 6.76
C ILE A 104 6.02 -14.41 7.30
N LEU A 105 4.71 -14.57 7.07
CA LEU A 105 3.68 -13.69 7.61
C LEU A 105 3.73 -13.64 9.14
N GLU A 106 3.74 -14.79 9.80
CA GLU A 106 3.79 -14.90 11.27
C GLU A 106 5.09 -14.32 11.84
N ARG A 107 6.21 -14.51 11.14
CA ARG A 107 7.50 -13.93 11.50
C ARG A 107 7.50 -12.41 11.41
N GLY A 108 6.93 -11.84 10.34
CA GLY A 108 6.83 -10.39 10.19
C GLY A 108 5.93 -9.76 11.27
N ILE A 109 4.78 -10.37 11.57
CA ILE A 109 3.92 -9.98 12.71
C ILE A 109 4.72 -9.99 14.02
N THR A 110 5.46 -11.07 14.28
CA THR A 110 6.26 -11.22 15.50
C THR A 110 7.33 -10.13 15.62
N ILE A 111 8.00 -9.77 14.53
CA ILE A 111 9.02 -8.71 14.52
C ILE A 111 8.39 -7.36 14.84
N LEU A 112 7.27 -7.01 14.19
CA LEU A 112 6.56 -5.75 14.43
C LEU A 112 6.09 -5.64 15.88
N ASP A 113 5.50 -6.69 16.43
CA ASP A 113 5.04 -6.73 17.82
C ASP A 113 6.22 -6.62 18.81
N THR A 114 7.29 -7.38 18.59
CA THR A 114 8.43 -7.42 19.51
C THR A 114 9.22 -6.10 19.53
N VAL A 115 9.47 -5.51 18.35
CA VAL A 115 10.37 -4.35 18.23
C VAL A 115 9.61 -3.04 18.36
N LEU A 116 8.40 -2.97 17.81
CA LEU A 116 7.59 -1.76 17.76
C LEU A 116 6.38 -1.82 18.72
N GLY A 117 6.02 -2.98 19.27
CA GLY A 117 4.81 -3.09 20.10
C GLY A 117 3.54 -2.89 19.27
N VAL A 118 3.58 -3.21 17.98
CA VAL A 118 2.46 -3.04 17.05
C VAL A 118 2.02 -4.39 16.50
N ARG A 119 0.73 -4.69 16.66
CA ARG A 119 0.06 -5.73 15.89
C ARG A 119 -0.64 -5.08 14.69
N PRO A 120 -0.16 -5.29 13.46
CA PRO A 120 -0.71 -4.60 12.29
C PRO A 120 -2.12 -5.10 11.94
N ILE A 121 -2.96 -4.19 11.46
CA ILE A 121 -4.30 -4.52 10.92
C ILE A 121 -4.35 -4.43 9.39
N GLY A 122 -3.38 -3.74 8.79
CA GLY A 122 -3.19 -3.62 7.35
C GLY A 122 -2.02 -4.43 6.83
N TYR A 123 -2.16 -4.99 5.65
CA TYR A 123 -1.10 -5.66 4.91
C TYR A 123 -0.90 -4.98 3.56
N ARG A 124 0.36 -4.91 3.12
CA ARG A 124 0.72 -4.64 1.73
C ARG A 124 1.69 -5.71 1.29
N SER A 125 1.44 -6.32 0.14
CA SER A 125 2.33 -7.32 -0.40
C SER A 125 3.57 -6.69 -1.02
N PRO A 126 4.77 -7.21 -0.77
CA PRO A 126 5.95 -6.83 -1.55
C PRO A 126 5.69 -6.95 -3.05
N ALA A 127 6.07 -5.92 -3.80
CA ALA A 127 5.84 -5.79 -5.24
C ALA A 127 4.36 -5.88 -5.69
N TRP A 128 3.40 -5.75 -4.78
CA TRP A 128 1.96 -5.91 -5.03
C TRP A 128 1.57 -7.24 -5.68
N ASP A 129 2.34 -8.29 -5.42
CA ASP A 129 2.04 -9.62 -5.93
C ASP A 129 1.54 -10.52 -4.79
N LEU A 130 0.55 -11.35 -5.08
CA LEU A 130 -0.08 -12.22 -4.09
C LEU A 130 -0.04 -13.67 -4.60
N SER A 131 0.14 -14.60 -3.67
CA SER A 131 -0.05 -16.01 -3.97
C SER A 131 -1.55 -16.35 -3.94
N PRO A 132 -1.95 -17.51 -4.51
CA PRO A 132 -3.31 -18.03 -4.35
C PRO A 132 -3.74 -18.25 -2.89
N ASN A 133 -2.79 -18.28 -1.93
CA ASN A 133 -3.03 -18.50 -0.52
C ASN A 133 -3.13 -17.19 0.30
N SER A 134 -2.60 -16.07 -0.22
CA SER A 134 -2.36 -14.86 0.57
C SER A 134 -3.60 -14.34 1.26
N ILE A 135 -4.70 -14.16 0.50
CA ILE A 135 -5.96 -13.62 1.05
C ILE A 135 -6.48 -14.51 2.19
N GLY A 136 -6.41 -15.83 2.03
CA GLY A 136 -6.80 -16.77 3.07
C GLY A 136 -5.92 -16.68 4.33
N LEU A 137 -4.60 -16.61 4.14
CA LEU A 137 -3.64 -16.51 5.26
C LEU A 137 -3.78 -15.19 6.02
N LEU A 138 -3.97 -14.07 5.32
CA LEU A 138 -4.17 -12.76 5.93
C LEU A 138 -5.45 -12.71 6.77
N LYS A 139 -6.54 -13.31 6.26
CA LYS A 139 -7.78 -13.46 7.03
C LYS A 139 -7.58 -14.33 8.27
N ASP A 140 -6.93 -15.49 8.14
CA ASP A 140 -6.63 -16.38 9.26
C ASP A 140 -5.82 -15.66 10.36
N ALA A 141 -4.91 -14.76 9.96
CA ALA A 141 -4.08 -13.96 10.86
C ALA A 141 -4.81 -12.76 11.51
N GLY A 142 -6.03 -12.45 11.04
CA GLY A 142 -6.89 -11.40 11.58
C GLY A 142 -6.63 -10.00 11.02
N PHE A 143 -6.04 -9.88 9.83
CA PHE A 143 -5.93 -8.59 9.16
C PHE A 143 -7.31 -8.06 8.76
N LEU A 144 -7.45 -6.73 8.80
CA LEU A 144 -8.66 -6.03 8.40
C LEU A 144 -8.69 -5.77 6.89
N TYR A 145 -7.56 -5.33 6.35
CA TYR A 145 -7.44 -4.91 4.96
C TYR A 145 -6.10 -5.26 4.31
N ASP A 146 -6.12 -5.38 2.99
CA ASP A 146 -4.97 -5.40 2.07
C ASP A 146 -4.96 -4.11 1.23
N THR A 147 -3.79 -3.78 0.68
CA THR A 147 -3.60 -2.66 -0.26
C THR A 147 -2.59 -3.05 -1.34
N SER A 148 -2.94 -4.11 -2.08
CA SER A 148 -2.10 -4.72 -3.11
C SER A 148 -2.85 -5.02 -4.40
N CYS A 149 -4.18 -4.95 -4.42
CA CYS A 149 -5.02 -5.31 -5.55
C CYS A 149 -5.62 -4.08 -6.27
N MET A 150 -5.96 -4.24 -7.55
CA MET A 150 -6.26 -3.11 -8.45
C MET A 150 -7.62 -3.21 -9.18
N ALA A 151 -8.61 -3.88 -8.60
CA ALA A 151 -9.92 -4.03 -9.25
C ALA A 151 -10.77 -2.75 -9.23
N GLU A 152 -10.37 -1.75 -8.44
CA GLU A 152 -10.97 -0.42 -8.30
C GLU A 152 -9.85 0.62 -8.18
N ASP A 153 -10.20 1.90 -8.26
CA ASP A 153 -9.26 3.03 -8.20
C ASP A 153 -9.39 3.87 -6.91
N PHE A 154 -10.61 4.33 -6.60
CA PHE A 154 -10.91 5.27 -5.52
C PHE A 154 -11.92 4.71 -4.51
N THR A 155 -12.46 3.52 -4.73
CA THR A 155 -13.46 2.91 -3.83
C THR A 155 -12.93 1.60 -3.26
N PRO A 156 -12.89 1.43 -1.92
CA PRO A 156 -12.56 0.14 -1.34
C PRO A 156 -13.58 -0.93 -1.77
N TYR A 157 -13.15 -2.19 -1.76
CA TYR A 157 -14.00 -3.32 -2.13
C TYR A 157 -13.65 -4.56 -1.32
N TYR A 158 -14.49 -5.59 -1.38
CA TYR A 158 -14.23 -6.86 -0.72
C TYR A 158 -13.48 -7.82 -1.64
N LEU A 159 -12.39 -8.39 -1.13
CA LEU A 159 -11.56 -9.36 -1.85
C LEU A 159 -12.24 -10.73 -1.97
N ARG A 160 -11.96 -11.42 -3.07
CA ARG A 160 -12.41 -12.81 -3.30
C ARG A 160 -11.30 -13.80 -2.98
N VAL A 161 -11.71 -14.98 -2.51
CA VAL A 161 -10.80 -16.12 -2.29
C VAL A 161 -11.16 -17.23 -3.26
N GLY A 162 -10.15 -17.75 -3.96
CA GLY A 162 -10.31 -18.96 -4.79
C GLY A 162 -10.85 -18.70 -6.20
N ASP A 163 -10.59 -17.53 -6.78
CA ASP A 163 -10.73 -17.32 -8.23
C ASP A 163 -9.90 -18.38 -8.97
N LYS A 164 -10.44 -18.94 -10.06
CA LYS A 164 -9.79 -19.99 -10.86
C LYS A 164 -9.86 -19.67 -12.34
N TRP A 165 -8.77 -19.92 -13.04
CA TRP A 165 -8.71 -19.81 -14.48
C TRP A 165 -7.60 -20.71 -15.03
N SER A 166 -7.65 -20.96 -16.33
CA SER A 166 -6.57 -21.60 -17.08
C SER A 166 -6.58 -21.06 -18.50
N PRO A 167 -5.53 -21.30 -19.32
CA PRO A 167 -5.58 -20.96 -20.74
C PRO A 167 -6.73 -21.62 -21.53
N THR A 168 -7.40 -22.63 -20.95
CA THR A 168 -8.46 -23.41 -21.57
C THR A 168 -9.83 -23.26 -20.91
N THR A 169 -9.94 -22.51 -19.82
CA THR A 169 -11.19 -22.30 -19.08
C THR A 169 -11.44 -20.81 -18.86
N MET A 170 -12.70 -20.42 -18.83
CA MET A 170 -13.06 -19.05 -18.44
C MET A 170 -12.76 -18.81 -16.96
N LEU A 171 -12.68 -17.54 -16.57
CA LEU A 171 -12.48 -17.14 -15.18
C LEU A 171 -13.71 -17.53 -14.34
N GLU A 172 -13.50 -18.42 -13.37
CA GLU A 172 -14.45 -18.75 -12.32
C GLU A 172 -14.15 -17.86 -11.10
N PHE A 173 -15.10 -17.00 -10.74
CA PHE A 173 -14.98 -16.15 -9.56
C PHE A 173 -15.14 -17.00 -8.29
N GLY A 174 -14.26 -16.75 -7.32
CA GLY A 174 -14.27 -17.36 -6.00
C GLY A 174 -15.28 -16.72 -5.05
N GLU A 175 -15.12 -17.00 -3.76
CA GLU A 175 -16.02 -16.49 -2.73
C GLU A 175 -15.60 -15.08 -2.29
N THR A 176 -16.51 -14.11 -2.41
CA THR A 176 -16.30 -12.77 -1.82
C THR A 176 -16.22 -12.90 -0.30
N SER A 177 -15.07 -12.51 0.24
CA SER A 177 -14.78 -12.51 1.67
C SER A 177 -15.14 -11.17 2.32
N ASP A 178 -15.03 -11.08 3.64
CA ASP A 178 -15.16 -9.82 4.38
C ASP A 178 -13.83 -9.04 4.48
N PHE A 179 -12.80 -9.45 3.74
CA PHE A 179 -11.48 -8.80 3.76
C PHE A 179 -11.47 -7.63 2.79
N VAL A 180 -11.11 -6.45 3.30
CA VAL A 180 -11.21 -5.19 2.55
C VAL A 180 -9.95 -5.01 1.71
N GLU A 181 -10.10 -4.60 0.47
CA GLU A 181 -9.03 -4.03 -0.33
C GLU A 181 -9.14 -2.50 -0.28
N MET A 182 -8.01 -1.86 0.02
CA MET A 182 -7.77 -0.44 -0.22
C MET A 182 -6.96 -0.31 -1.52
N PRO A 183 -7.61 -0.03 -2.66
CA PRO A 183 -7.00 -0.21 -3.96
C PRO A 183 -5.73 0.61 -4.15
N VAL A 184 -4.82 0.02 -4.89
CA VAL A 184 -3.60 0.65 -5.38
C VAL A 184 -3.60 0.70 -6.90
N THR A 185 -2.71 1.52 -7.46
CA THR A 185 -2.47 1.58 -8.90
C THR A 185 -1.04 2.01 -9.17
N TRP A 186 -0.43 1.45 -10.21
CA TRP A 186 0.91 1.82 -10.65
C TRP A 186 1.02 3.31 -11.00
N LEU A 187 -0.08 3.96 -11.37
CA LEU A 187 -0.11 5.41 -11.65
C LEU A 187 0.27 6.26 -10.42
N LEU A 188 -0.04 5.75 -9.22
CA LEU A 188 0.11 6.45 -7.94
C LEU A 188 1.26 5.88 -7.09
N ASP A 189 2.21 5.21 -7.73
CA ASP A 189 3.45 4.68 -7.12
C ASP A 189 4.68 5.49 -7.55
N ASP A 190 5.43 5.99 -6.58
CA ASP A 190 6.65 6.75 -6.81
C ASP A 190 7.84 5.89 -7.25
N PHE A 191 7.88 4.61 -6.88
CA PHE A 191 9.04 3.76 -7.12
C PHE A 191 9.26 3.53 -8.61
N ILE A 192 8.21 3.07 -9.31
CA ILE A 192 8.29 2.68 -10.71
C ILE A 192 8.65 3.86 -11.64
N VAL A 193 8.24 5.08 -11.27
CA VAL A 193 8.45 6.28 -12.09
C VAL A 193 9.77 6.97 -11.79
N PHE A 194 10.26 6.92 -10.54
CA PHE A 194 11.43 7.69 -10.15
C PHE A 194 12.70 6.87 -9.98
N GLU A 195 12.60 5.60 -9.63
CA GLU A 195 13.78 4.79 -9.30
C GLU A 195 14.43 4.24 -10.57
N HIS A 196 15.75 4.38 -10.68
CA HIS A 196 16.51 3.87 -11.83
C HIS A 196 17.09 2.49 -11.52
N ILE A 197 16.79 1.48 -12.34
CA ILE A 197 17.33 0.13 -12.18
C ILE A 197 17.91 -0.28 -13.52
N TRP A 198 19.23 -0.45 -13.55
CA TRP A 198 19.94 -0.75 -14.78
C TRP A 198 19.39 -2.02 -15.45
N GLY A 199 18.96 -1.89 -16.70
CA GLY A 199 18.42 -3.00 -17.50
C GLY A 199 16.98 -3.42 -17.16
N SER A 200 16.32 -2.79 -16.19
CA SER A 200 14.97 -3.16 -15.76
C SER A 200 14.01 -1.96 -15.71
N GLN A 201 14.45 -0.81 -15.18
CA GLN A 201 13.60 0.35 -14.97
C GLN A 201 14.33 1.64 -15.36
N GLU A 202 13.74 2.41 -16.27
CA GLU A 202 14.32 3.69 -16.73
C GLU A 202 14.40 4.69 -15.57
N GLY A 203 13.29 4.90 -14.85
CA GLY A 203 13.22 5.82 -13.72
C GLY A 203 13.45 7.29 -14.09
N LEU A 204 13.80 8.09 -13.09
CA LEU A 204 14.21 9.50 -13.23
C LEU A 204 13.22 10.40 -13.99
N ARG A 205 11.93 10.05 -14.00
CA ARG A 205 10.87 10.91 -14.56
C ARG A 205 10.90 12.27 -13.86
N ARG A 206 10.56 13.34 -14.59
CA ARG A 206 10.59 14.69 -14.03
C ARG A 206 9.50 14.79 -12.95
N PRO A 207 9.81 15.28 -11.74
CA PRO A 207 8.80 15.43 -10.70
C PRO A 207 7.59 16.28 -11.12
N ARG A 208 7.76 17.24 -12.05
CA ARG A 208 6.63 18.02 -12.58
C ARG A 208 5.61 17.17 -13.34
N ASP A 209 6.07 16.20 -14.12
CA ASP A 209 5.19 15.34 -14.91
C ASP A 209 4.38 14.42 -14.00
N ILE A 210 5.00 13.93 -12.92
CA ILE A 210 4.33 13.08 -11.92
C ILE A 210 3.40 13.91 -11.03
N GLU A 211 3.77 15.15 -10.68
CA GLU A 211 2.90 16.08 -9.96
C GLU A 211 1.62 16.38 -10.76
N GLU A 212 1.73 16.59 -12.07
CA GLU A 212 0.59 16.82 -12.96
C GLU A 212 -0.30 15.58 -13.02
N LEU A 213 0.27 14.39 -13.27
CA LEU A 213 -0.46 13.13 -13.27
C LEU A 213 -1.25 12.91 -11.96
N TRP A 214 -0.59 13.04 -10.80
CA TRP A 214 -1.24 12.80 -9.52
C TRP A 214 -2.30 13.85 -9.18
N ARG A 215 -2.19 15.08 -9.70
CA ARG A 215 -3.26 16.09 -9.60
C ARG A 215 -4.45 15.71 -10.47
N GLU A 216 -4.23 15.25 -11.70
CA GLU A 216 -5.32 14.85 -12.60
C GLU A 216 -6.10 13.65 -12.05
N GLU A 217 -5.41 12.65 -11.49
CA GLU A 217 -6.04 11.52 -10.80
C GLU A 217 -6.86 11.99 -9.58
N PHE A 218 -6.31 12.91 -8.78
CA PHE A 218 -7.04 13.51 -7.67
C PHE A 218 -8.27 14.31 -8.14
N ASP A 219 -8.13 15.14 -9.17
CA ASP A 219 -9.22 15.97 -9.71
C ASP A 219 -10.37 15.09 -10.21
N TYR A 220 -10.05 13.98 -10.88
CA TYR A 220 -11.05 13.00 -11.30
C TYR A 220 -11.75 12.36 -10.11
N GLY A 221 -11.00 11.81 -9.14
CA GLY A 221 -11.57 11.17 -7.96
C GLY A 221 -12.44 12.13 -7.14
N TYR A 222 -11.96 13.34 -6.88
CA TYR A 222 -12.68 14.37 -6.13
C TYR A 222 -13.98 14.83 -6.82
N ALA A 223 -14.01 14.85 -8.15
CA ALA A 223 -15.19 15.26 -8.92
C ALA A 223 -16.20 14.13 -9.12
N ASN A 224 -15.74 12.88 -9.30
CA ASN A 224 -16.57 11.78 -9.78
C ASN A 224 -16.80 10.66 -8.76
N CYS A 225 -16.02 10.60 -7.68
CA CYS A 225 -16.06 9.52 -6.69
C CYS A 225 -16.35 10.07 -5.28
N PRO A 226 -17.54 10.64 -5.02
CA PRO A 226 -17.87 11.21 -3.71
C PRO A 226 -17.82 10.13 -2.62
N GLY A 227 -17.12 10.44 -1.52
CA GLY A 227 -16.84 9.49 -0.44
C GLY A 227 -15.72 8.49 -0.75
N GLY A 228 -15.07 8.62 -1.92
CA GLY A 228 -13.92 7.83 -2.31
C GLY A 228 -12.64 8.19 -1.54
N SER A 229 -11.60 7.41 -1.77
CA SER A 229 -10.28 7.52 -1.16
C SER A 229 -9.18 7.28 -2.19
N MET A 230 -8.28 8.24 -2.35
CA MET A 230 -7.07 8.10 -3.15
C MET A 230 -5.93 7.54 -2.29
N THR A 231 -5.28 6.46 -2.74
CA THR A 231 -4.10 5.88 -2.09
C THR A 231 -2.84 6.30 -2.84
N LEU A 232 -1.97 7.09 -2.20
CA LEU A 232 -0.63 7.38 -2.72
C LEU A 232 0.38 6.41 -2.12
N THR A 233 1.09 5.66 -2.98
CA THR A 233 2.15 4.74 -2.56
C THR A 233 3.50 5.35 -2.84
N MET A 234 4.28 5.50 -1.77
CA MET A 234 5.54 6.21 -1.82
C MET A 234 6.60 5.48 -1.03
N HIS A 235 7.86 5.71 -1.34
CA HIS A 235 8.94 5.03 -0.64
C HIS A 235 9.90 6.08 -0.07
N PRO A 236 10.22 6.10 1.23
CA PRO A 236 11.12 7.11 1.80
C PRO A 236 12.46 7.23 1.06
N GLN A 237 13.00 6.12 0.55
CA GLN A 237 14.22 6.09 -0.26
C GLN A 237 14.08 6.81 -1.63
N VAL A 238 12.84 6.92 -2.12
CA VAL A 238 12.47 7.55 -3.38
C VAL A 238 11.89 8.95 -3.13
N ILE A 239 10.70 9.09 -2.53
CA ILE A 239 10.01 10.38 -2.31
C ILE A 239 10.81 11.33 -1.43
N GLY A 240 11.64 10.82 -0.51
CA GLY A 240 12.45 11.63 0.41
C GLY A 240 13.59 12.41 -0.27
N ARG A 241 13.85 12.19 -1.56
CA ARG A 241 14.83 12.97 -2.34
C ARG A 241 14.35 14.41 -2.50
N GLY A 242 15.29 15.36 -2.55
CA GLY A 242 14.99 16.80 -2.43
C GLY A 242 13.91 17.32 -3.39
N SER A 243 14.02 17.01 -4.69
CA SER A 243 13.02 17.48 -5.68
C SER A 243 11.65 16.82 -5.51
N ARG A 244 11.62 15.58 -5.00
CA ARG A 244 10.43 14.74 -4.88
C ARG A 244 9.66 15.04 -3.58
N ILE A 245 10.35 15.31 -2.47
CA ILE A 245 9.70 15.73 -1.23
C ILE A 245 9.08 17.14 -1.38
N MET A 246 9.74 18.03 -2.14
CA MET A 246 9.17 19.33 -2.50
C MET A 246 7.96 19.20 -3.44
N MET A 247 7.93 18.16 -4.29
CA MET A 247 6.79 17.84 -5.14
C MET A 247 5.60 17.39 -4.30
N LEU A 248 5.83 16.43 -3.39
CA LEU A 248 4.81 15.97 -2.47
C LEU A 248 4.23 17.14 -1.67
N GLU A 249 5.07 18.02 -1.11
CA GLU A 249 4.59 19.19 -0.36
C GLU A 249 3.62 20.07 -1.17
N ARG A 250 3.93 20.36 -2.44
CA ARG A 250 3.05 21.15 -3.31
C ARG A 250 1.75 20.43 -3.65
N LEU A 251 1.81 19.11 -3.82
CA LEU A 251 0.64 18.29 -4.10
C LEU A 251 -0.31 18.28 -2.89
N LEU A 252 0.24 18.12 -1.68
CA LEU A 252 -0.55 18.18 -0.43
C LEU A 252 -1.21 19.55 -0.27
N ASP A 253 -0.48 20.64 -0.54
CA ASP A 253 -1.05 22.00 -0.50
C ASP A 253 -2.17 22.19 -1.52
N TYR A 254 -2.04 21.60 -2.71
CA TYR A 254 -3.09 21.62 -3.72
C TYR A 254 -4.35 20.87 -3.24
N MET A 255 -4.19 19.61 -2.81
CA MET A 255 -5.29 18.77 -2.35
C MET A 255 -6.00 19.39 -1.14
N ALA A 256 -5.25 19.90 -0.16
CA ALA A 256 -5.79 20.56 1.04
C ALA A 256 -6.57 21.85 0.73
N GLY A 257 -6.36 22.45 -0.45
CA GLY A 257 -7.13 23.62 -0.91
C GLY A 257 -8.57 23.31 -1.34
N HIS A 258 -8.95 22.03 -1.43
CA HIS A 258 -10.28 21.60 -1.86
C HIS A 258 -11.21 21.34 -0.67
N GLU A 259 -12.45 21.81 -0.77
CA GLU A 259 -13.44 21.70 0.30
C GLU A 259 -13.80 20.24 0.60
N GLY A 260 -13.76 19.86 1.88
CA GLY A 260 -14.15 18.53 2.33
C GLY A 260 -13.12 17.43 2.05
N VAL A 261 -11.90 17.77 1.64
CA VAL A 261 -10.79 16.81 1.55
C VAL A 261 -10.21 16.52 2.93
N THR A 262 -9.97 15.24 3.21
CA THR A 262 -9.36 14.75 4.45
C THR A 262 -8.10 13.94 4.16
N PHE A 263 -7.15 13.95 5.10
CA PHE A 263 -5.98 13.09 5.08
C PHE A 263 -6.04 12.13 6.27
N GLU A 264 -6.27 10.85 6.00
CA GLU A 264 -6.43 9.83 7.04
C GLU A 264 -5.60 8.59 6.72
N PRO A 265 -5.08 7.88 7.74
CA PRO A 265 -4.46 6.57 7.55
C PRO A 265 -5.41 5.57 6.90
N LEU A 266 -4.87 4.62 6.14
CA LEU A 266 -5.66 3.65 5.39
C LEU A 266 -6.55 2.80 6.31
N GLY A 267 -6.06 2.37 7.47
CA GLY A 267 -6.84 1.59 8.42
C GLY A 267 -8.09 2.32 8.91
N VAL A 268 -8.01 3.64 9.13
CA VAL A 268 -9.16 4.46 9.54
C VAL A 268 -10.23 4.47 8.44
N VAL A 269 -9.80 4.61 7.19
CA VAL A 269 -10.70 4.61 6.02
C VAL A 269 -11.31 3.22 5.82
N ALA A 270 -10.50 2.16 5.93
CA ALA A 270 -10.94 0.77 5.79
C ALA A 270 -11.98 0.39 6.86
N GLU A 271 -11.74 0.74 8.13
CA GLU A 271 -12.70 0.51 9.23
C GLU A 271 -14.01 1.25 8.99
N ARG A 272 -13.94 2.54 8.63
CA ARG A 272 -15.11 3.36 8.34
C ARG A 272 -15.90 2.79 7.16
N TRP A 273 -15.22 2.40 6.09
CA TRP A 273 -15.84 1.83 4.90
C TRP A 273 -16.48 0.48 5.20
N LYS A 274 -15.77 -0.44 5.87
CA LYS A 274 -16.30 -1.78 6.23
C LYS A 274 -17.56 -1.66 7.09
N LYS A 275 -17.58 -0.72 8.04
CA LYS A 275 -18.75 -0.45 8.89
C LYS A 275 -19.96 0.08 8.11
N ALA A 276 -19.73 0.87 7.06
CA ALA A 276 -20.79 1.42 6.22
C ALA A 276 -21.28 0.44 5.13
N ASN A 277 -20.46 -0.56 4.78
CA ASN A 277 -20.72 -1.50 3.70
C ASN A 277 -20.82 -2.93 4.23
N GLU A 278 -21.98 -3.30 4.80
CA GLU A 278 -22.24 -4.67 5.22
C GLU A 278 -22.07 -5.63 4.02
N LEU A 279 -21.42 -6.78 4.23
CA LEU A 279 -20.93 -7.66 3.17
C LEU A 279 -22.05 -8.14 2.23
N GLU A 280 -23.16 -8.62 2.76
CA GLU A 280 -24.24 -9.15 1.90
C GLU A 280 -24.95 -8.03 1.13
N ALA A 281 -25.18 -6.88 1.77
CA ALA A 281 -25.69 -5.70 1.09
C ALA A 281 -24.73 -5.23 -0.03
N TRP A 282 -23.43 -5.22 0.24
CA TRP A 282 -22.41 -4.83 -0.73
C TRP A 282 -22.35 -5.81 -1.91
N LYS A 283 -22.37 -7.12 -1.65
CA LYS A 283 -22.39 -8.16 -2.70
C LYS A 283 -23.59 -8.02 -3.62
N ALA A 284 -24.78 -7.71 -3.07
CA ALA A 284 -25.99 -7.49 -3.85
C ALA A 284 -25.87 -6.24 -4.75
N ALA A 285 -25.23 -5.18 -4.25
CA ALA A 285 -25.02 -3.94 -5.00
C ALA A 285 -23.90 -4.03 -6.06
N ASN A 286 -22.98 -4.99 -5.93
CA ASN A 286 -21.76 -5.09 -6.76
C ASN A 286 -21.64 -6.44 -7.49
N PRO A 287 -22.61 -6.83 -8.33
CA PRO A 287 -22.63 -8.15 -8.97
C PRO A 287 -21.43 -8.40 -9.91
N THR A 288 -20.82 -7.34 -10.45
CA THR A 288 -19.61 -7.43 -11.28
C THR A 288 -18.41 -7.90 -10.45
N HIS A 289 -18.29 -7.41 -9.21
CA HIS A 289 -17.21 -7.78 -8.29
C HIS A 289 -17.41 -9.15 -7.64
N THR A 290 -18.63 -9.68 -7.64
CA THR A 290 -18.90 -11.02 -7.10
C THR A 290 -18.88 -12.11 -8.17
N GLY A 291 -18.91 -11.74 -9.45
CA GLY A 291 -18.97 -12.69 -10.55
C GLY A 291 -20.30 -13.45 -10.64
N VAL A 292 -21.37 -12.99 -9.98
CA VAL A 292 -22.66 -13.70 -9.91
C VAL A 292 -23.28 -13.95 -11.29
N ASN A 293 -22.96 -13.11 -12.28
CA ASN A 293 -23.43 -13.21 -13.66
C ASN A 293 -22.33 -13.69 -14.63
N ALA A 294 -21.17 -14.15 -14.12
CA ALA A 294 -20.07 -14.61 -14.96
C ALA A 294 -20.46 -15.91 -15.67
N ILE A 295 -20.16 -15.99 -16.97
CA ILE A 295 -20.37 -17.20 -17.78
C ILE A 295 -19.04 -17.95 -17.82
N THR A 296 -19.00 -19.13 -17.21
CA THR A 296 -17.76 -19.91 -17.07
C THR A 296 -17.65 -21.08 -18.04
N ASN A 297 -18.74 -21.44 -18.73
CA ASN A 297 -18.81 -22.55 -19.67
C ASN A 297 -19.42 -22.08 -21.00
N LEU A 298 -18.65 -22.17 -22.10
CA LEU A 298 -19.06 -21.92 -23.48
C LEU A 298 -18.59 -23.06 -24.39
#